data_AF-A0A529NJG8-F1
#
_entry.id   AF-A0A529NJG8-F1
#
_cell.length_a   1.000
_cell.length_b   1.000
_cell.length_c   1.000
_cell.angle_alpha   90.00
_cell.angle_beta   90.00
_cell.angle_gamma   90.00
#
_symmetry.space_group_name_H-M   'P 1'
#
loop_
_entity.id
_entity.type
_entity.pdbx_description
1 polymer ?
#
loop_
_entity_poly.entity_id
_entity_poly.type
_entity_poly.pdbx_seq_one_letter_code
_entity_poly.pdbx_strand_id
1 'polypeptide(L)'
;MRSQKTGAACVWSLGQLGTADAAYALGRLRRRIDDKVVIKSIDKALEAAGSKLGLSGDDMQEIAMAEYGIGDGGLRVEELGGVRVELRVVSSAKAELRSIDAKGKSSR
;
A
#
# COMPACT_ATOMS: atom_id res chain seq x y z
N MET A 1 -14.20 12.22 -1.53
CA MET A 1 -13.94 12.16 -2.99
C MET A 1 -14.65 13.34 -3.66
N ARG A 2 -13.96 14.16 -4.47
CA ARG A 2 -14.59 15.32 -5.15
C ARG A 2 -15.52 14.92 -6.30
N SER A 3 -15.40 13.69 -6.84
CA SER A 3 -16.31 13.09 -7.83
C SER A 3 -16.21 11.57 -7.83
N GLN A 4 -17.34 10.86 -7.93
CA GLN A 4 -17.39 9.39 -8.00
C GLN A 4 -16.69 8.84 -9.25
N LYS A 5 -16.82 9.54 -10.38
CA LYS A 5 -16.22 9.14 -11.66
C LYS A 5 -14.69 9.11 -11.59
N THR A 6 -14.08 10.08 -10.90
CA THR A 6 -12.63 10.16 -10.75
C THR A 6 -12.09 9.02 -9.89
N GLY A 7 -12.81 8.63 -8.82
CA GLY A 7 -12.40 7.46 -8.02
C GLY A 7 -12.54 6.16 -8.79
N ALA A 8 -13.63 5.98 -9.55
CA ALA A 8 -13.82 4.81 -10.40
C ALA A 8 -12.71 4.69 -11.47
N ALA A 9 -12.33 5.80 -12.11
CA ALA A 9 -11.22 5.82 -13.07
C ALA A 9 -9.88 5.43 -12.41
N CYS A 10 -9.63 5.91 -11.18
CA CYS A 10 -8.41 5.59 -10.45
C CYS A 10 -8.32 4.09 -10.10
N VAL A 11 -9.41 3.51 -9.59
CA VAL A 11 -9.51 2.06 -9.29
C VAL A 11 -9.29 1.22 -10.56
N TRP A 12 -9.91 1.62 -11.67
CA TRP A 12 -9.73 0.94 -12.95
C TRP A 12 -8.27 1.00 -13.43
N SER A 13 -7.65 2.19 -13.41
CA SER A 13 -6.26 2.36 -13.84
C SER A 13 -5.29 1.52 -13.03
N LEU A 14 -5.47 1.43 -11.71
CA LEU A 14 -4.65 0.57 -10.84
C LEU A 14 -4.79 -0.92 -11.22
N GLY A 15 -6.01 -1.38 -11.49
CA GLY A 15 -6.23 -2.75 -11.98
C GLY A 15 -5.58 -3.01 -13.35
N GLN A 16 -5.45 -1.98 -14.19
CA GLN A 16 -4.78 -2.10 -15.48
C GLN A 16 -3.26 -2.11 -15.39
N LEU A 17 -2.65 -1.50 -14.37
CA LEU A 17 -1.19 -1.50 -14.22
C LEU A 17 -0.66 -2.91 -13.96
N GLY A 18 -1.38 -3.73 -13.18
CA GLY A 18 -0.99 -5.12 -12.93
C GLY A 18 0.38 -5.23 -12.25
N THR A 19 0.68 -4.34 -11.31
CA THR A 19 1.93 -4.35 -10.53
C THR A 19 1.63 -4.57 -9.05
N ALA A 20 2.65 -5.00 -8.28
CA ALA A 20 2.53 -5.16 -6.83
C ALA A 20 2.15 -3.84 -6.13
N ASP A 21 2.74 -2.71 -6.56
CA ASP A 21 2.41 -1.38 -6.03
C ASP A 21 0.95 -0.99 -6.29
N ALA A 22 0.42 -1.32 -7.46
CA ALA A 22 -0.97 -1.05 -7.80
C ALA A 22 -1.93 -1.92 -6.96
N ALA A 23 -1.59 -3.19 -6.75
CA ALA A 23 -2.35 -4.08 -5.87
C ALA A 23 -2.32 -3.59 -4.41
N TYR A 24 -1.18 -3.11 -3.93
CA TYR A 24 -1.08 -2.48 -2.60
C TYR A 24 -1.99 -1.24 -2.47
N ALA A 25 -1.97 -0.35 -3.47
CA ALA A 25 -2.85 0.82 -3.47
C ALA A 25 -4.33 0.42 -3.44
N LEU A 26 -4.72 -0.62 -4.19
CA LEU A 26 -6.07 -1.18 -4.18
C LEU A 26 -6.43 -1.80 -2.82
N GLY A 27 -5.55 -2.60 -2.21
CA GLY A 27 -5.78 -3.17 -0.88
C GLY A 27 -5.90 -2.10 0.21
N ARG A 28 -5.13 -1.02 0.12
CA ARG A 28 -5.24 0.13 1.04
C ARG A 28 -6.57 0.86 0.88
N LEU A 29 -7.06 1.01 -0.35
CA LEU A 29 -8.38 1.60 -0.63
C LEU A 29 -9.49 0.71 -0.04
N ARG A 30 -9.42 -0.61 -0.27
CA ARG A 30 -10.39 -1.59 0.25
C ARG A 30 -10.55 -1.54 1.77
N ARG A 31 -9.46 -1.34 2.51
CA ARG A 31 -9.47 -1.23 3.99
C ARG A 31 -10.06 0.06 4.54
N ARG A 32 -10.16 1.11 3.73
CA ARG A 32 -10.57 2.46 4.17
C ARG A 32 -11.97 2.87 3.72
N ILE A 33 -12.66 2.00 2.98
CA ILE A 33 -13.93 2.31 2.33
C ILE A 33 -14.97 1.30 2.78
N ASP A 34 -16.09 1.80 3.32
CA ASP A 34 -17.23 0.98 3.73
C ASP A 34 -18.30 0.82 2.64
N ASP A 35 -18.20 1.61 1.56
CA ASP A 35 -19.14 1.55 0.44
C ASP A 35 -18.97 0.23 -0.32
N LYS A 36 -20.01 -0.61 -0.26
CA LYS A 36 -20.02 -1.96 -0.86
C LYS A 36 -19.86 -1.96 -2.38
N VAL A 37 -20.31 -0.90 -3.07
CA VAL A 37 -20.18 -0.79 -4.53
C VAL A 37 -18.74 -0.49 -4.90
N VAL A 38 -18.09 0.39 -4.14
CA VAL A 38 -16.66 0.71 -4.33
C VAL A 38 -15.77 -0.46 -3.94
N ILE A 39 -16.09 -1.20 -2.88
CA ILE A 39 -15.37 -2.43 -2.52
C ILE A 39 -15.42 -3.44 -3.68
N LYS A 40 -16.60 -3.70 -4.24
CA LYS A 40 -16.73 -4.61 -5.40
C LYS A 40 -15.94 -4.15 -6.63
N SER A 41 -15.81 -2.84 -6.86
CA SER A 41 -15.02 -2.35 -8.00
C SER A 41 -13.52 -2.52 -7.76
N ILE A 42 -13.07 -2.40 -6.52
CA ILE A 42 -11.69 -2.68 -6.10
C ILE A 42 -11.37 -4.17 -6.21
N ASP A 43 -12.27 -5.05 -5.77
CA ASP A 43 -12.08 -6.51 -5.88
C ASP A 43 -11.91 -6.93 -7.36
N LYS A 44 -12.74 -6.38 -8.26
CA LYS A 44 -12.60 -6.60 -9.71
C LYS A 44 -11.28 -6.06 -10.27
N ALA A 45 -10.78 -4.94 -9.75
CA ALA A 45 -9.51 -4.38 -10.18
C ALA A 45 -8.33 -5.26 -9.73
N LEU A 46 -8.40 -5.85 -8.53
CA LEU A 46 -7.41 -6.83 -8.05
C LEU A 46 -7.43 -8.11 -8.90
N GLU A 47 -8.60 -8.62 -9.24
CA GLU A 47 -8.75 -9.79 -10.12
C GLU A 47 -8.17 -9.52 -11.53
N ALA A 48 -8.45 -8.34 -12.08
CA ALA A 48 -7.89 -7.91 -13.36
C ALA A 48 -6.36 -7.74 -13.31
N ALA A 49 -5.82 -7.23 -12.19
CA ALA A 49 -4.39 -7.12 -11.98
C ALA A 49 -3.71 -8.48 -11.86
N GLY A 50 -4.28 -9.40 -11.08
CA GLY A 50 -3.79 -10.78 -10.92
C GLY A 50 -3.76 -11.53 -12.25
N SER A 51 -4.84 -11.43 -13.03
CA SER A 51 -4.94 -12.06 -14.36
C SER A 51 -3.79 -11.65 -15.30
N LYS A 52 -3.28 -10.42 -15.19
CA LYS A 52 -2.14 -9.94 -16.00
C LYS A 52 -0.80 -10.49 -15.54
N LEU A 53 -0.68 -10.82 -14.26
CA LEU A 53 0.51 -11.39 -13.64
C LEU A 53 0.51 -12.93 -13.63
N GLY A 54 -0.57 -13.56 -14.12
CA GLY A 54 -0.77 -15.01 -14.00
C GLY A 54 -1.04 -15.48 -12.56
N LEU A 55 -1.49 -14.56 -11.71
CA LEU A 55 -1.80 -14.77 -10.30
C LEU A 55 -3.31 -14.79 -10.09
N SER A 56 -3.78 -15.54 -9.09
CA SER A 56 -5.19 -15.49 -8.72
C SER A 56 -5.54 -14.17 -8.02
N GLY A 57 -6.83 -13.84 -7.95
CA GLY A 57 -7.30 -12.68 -7.19
C GLY A 57 -6.91 -12.75 -5.70
N ASP A 58 -6.90 -13.96 -5.13
CA ASP A 58 -6.50 -14.20 -3.74
C ASP A 58 -4.99 -13.97 -3.55
N ASP A 59 -4.15 -14.44 -4.46
CA ASP A 59 -2.69 -14.16 -4.43
C ASP A 59 -2.42 -12.65 -4.54
N MET A 60 -3.20 -11.95 -5.37
CA MET A 60 -3.09 -10.51 -5.51
C MET A 60 -3.53 -9.77 -4.24
N GLN A 61 -4.49 -10.33 -3.51
CA GLN A 61 -4.95 -9.81 -2.23
C GLN A 61 -3.92 -10.04 -1.13
N GLU A 62 -3.26 -11.21 -1.13
CA GLU A 62 -2.10 -11.48 -0.29
C GLU A 62 -0.97 -10.49 -0.57
N ILE A 63 -0.65 -10.21 -1.84
CA ILE A 63 0.34 -9.17 -2.21
C ILE A 63 -0.10 -7.77 -1.74
N ALA A 64 -1.38 -7.46 -1.84
CA ALA A 64 -1.95 -6.21 -1.33
C ALA A 64 -1.92 -6.10 0.22
N MET A 65 -1.66 -7.21 0.90
CA MET A 65 -1.48 -7.34 2.35
C MET A 65 -0.01 -7.57 2.75
N ALA A 66 0.85 -8.02 1.82
CA ALA A 66 2.20 -8.53 2.07
C ALA A 66 3.19 -7.48 2.55
N GLU A 67 2.99 -6.20 2.23
CA GLU A 67 3.68 -5.12 2.92
C GLU A 67 2.66 -4.22 3.61
N TYR A 68 2.66 -4.24 4.94
CA TYR A 68 1.96 -3.23 5.76
C TYR A 68 2.55 -1.80 5.59
N GLY A 69 3.19 -1.50 4.45
CA GLY A 69 3.98 -0.29 4.22
C GLY A 69 5.28 -0.25 5.02
N ILE A 70 5.68 -1.39 5.58
CA ILE A 70 6.76 -1.52 6.56
C ILE A 70 8.03 -2.12 5.93
N GLY A 71 8.01 -2.58 4.68
CA GLY A 71 9.17 -3.13 4.00
C GLY A 71 9.68 -4.45 4.61
N ASP A 72 10.69 -5.04 3.97
CA ASP A 72 11.29 -6.28 4.42
C ASP A 72 11.95 -6.16 5.81
N GLY A 73 11.90 -7.22 6.61
CA GLY A 73 12.45 -7.25 7.97
C GLY A 73 11.80 -6.29 8.98
N GLY A 74 10.63 -5.73 8.66
CA GLY A 74 9.92 -4.82 9.56
C GLY A 74 10.44 -3.38 9.52
N LEU A 75 11.20 -2.97 8.49
CA LEU A 75 11.85 -1.67 8.40
C LEU A 75 11.46 -0.88 7.13
N ARG A 76 10.83 0.27 7.33
CA ARG A 76 10.57 1.24 6.26
C ARG A 76 11.45 2.46 6.44
N VAL A 77 12.17 2.83 5.39
CA VAL A 77 12.97 4.05 5.34
C VAL A 77 12.35 5.01 4.31
N GLU A 78 12.11 6.25 4.71
CA GLU A 78 11.58 7.32 3.85
C GLU A 78 12.46 8.57 3.96
N GLU A 79 12.62 9.31 2.87
CA GLU A 79 13.24 10.64 2.91
C GLU A 79 12.16 11.73 2.92
N LEU A 80 12.19 12.55 3.97
CA LEU A 80 11.24 13.66 4.16
C LEU A 80 12.04 14.96 4.33
N GLY A 81 12.05 15.80 3.30
CA GLY A 81 12.68 17.13 3.37
C GLY A 81 14.17 17.12 3.72
N GLY A 82 14.93 16.10 3.27
CA GLY A 82 16.35 15.94 3.57
C GLY A 82 16.66 15.28 4.92
N VAL A 83 15.63 14.78 5.61
CA VAL A 83 15.74 13.96 6.82
C VAL A 83 15.33 12.54 6.47
N ARG A 84 16.19 11.57 6.82
CA ARG A 84 15.90 10.15 6.64
C ARG A 84 15.11 9.67 7.85
N VAL A 85 13.92 9.12 7.64
CA VAL A 85 13.03 8.61 8.70
C VAL A 85 12.92 7.10 8.56
N GLU A 86 13.17 6.38 9.65
CA GLU A 86 13.12 4.93 9.73
C GLU A 86 11.99 4.51 10.67
N LEU A 87 11.02 3.76 10.16
CA LEU A 87 9.97 3.11 10.93
C LEU A 87 10.32 1.62 11.05
N ARG A 88 10.53 1.14 12.29
CA ARG A 88 10.86 -0.25 12.57
C ARG A 88 9.83 -0.91 13.47
N VAL A 89 9.31 -2.07 13.07
CA VAL A 89 8.53 -2.94 13.94
C VAL A 89 9.47 -3.71 14.85
N VAL A 90 9.28 -3.56 16.16
CA VAL A 90 10.12 -4.19 17.19
C VAL A 90 9.43 -5.42 17.77
N SER A 91 8.10 -5.44 17.76
CA SER A 91 7.27 -6.60 18.14
C SER A 91 5.85 -6.46 17.57
N SER A 92 5.01 -7.48 17.74
CA SER A 92 3.59 -7.45 17.35
C SER A 92 2.79 -6.29 17.97
N ALA A 93 3.27 -5.69 19.07
CA ALA A 93 2.61 -4.59 19.76
C ALA A 93 3.44 -3.28 19.79
N LYS A 94 4.61 -3.23 19.15
CA LYS A 94 5.53 -2.09 19.27
C LYS A 94 6.23 -1.78 17.96
N ALA A 95 6.19 -0.50 17.56
CA ALA A 95 7.01 0.08 16.51
C ALA A 95 7.81 1.27 17.04
N GLU A 96 9.00 1.49 16.50
CA GLU A 96 9.87 2.62 16.79
C GLU A 96 10.01 3.48 15.52
N LEU A 97 9.91 4.79 15.68
CA LEU A 97 10.24 5.77 14.65
C LEU A 97 11.60 6.38 15.00
N ARG A 98 12.48 6.55 14.02
CA ARG A 98 13.75 7.25 14.17
C ARG A 98 13.91 8.25 13.05
N SER A 99 14.30 9.47 13.40
CA SER A 99 14.74 10.48 12.43
C SER A 99 16.26 10.52 12.42
N ILE A 100 16.85 10.55 11.24
CA ILE A 100 18.29 10.72 10.98
C ILE A 100 18.40 12.02 10.19
N ASP A 101 18.96 13.05 10.82
CA ASP A 101 19.24 14.31 10.12
C ASP A 101 20.37 14.14 9.09
N ALA A 102 20.53 15.10 8.18
CA ALA A 102 21.60 15.12 7.19
C ALA A 102 23.03 15.16 7.80
N LYS A 103 23.16 15.29 9.13
CA LYS A 103 24.40 15.28 9.90
C LYS A 103 24.63 13.97 10.67
N GLY A 104 23.78 12.96 10.48
CA GLY A 104 23.89 11.64 11.11
C GLY A 104 23.37 11.59 12.55
N LYS A 105 22.70 12.63 13.05
CA LYS A 105 22.13 12.65 14.41
C LYS A 105 20.81 11.89 14.41
N SER A 106 20.72 10.85 15.23
CA SER A 106 19.52 10.05 15.41
C SER A 106 18.70 10.54 16.60
N SER A 107 17.41 10.82 16.39
CA SER A 107 16.43 11.13 17.44
C SER A 107 15.25 10.15 17.40
N ARG A 108 14.89 9.61 18.57
CA ARG A 108 13.72 8.75 18.83
C ARG A 108 12.45 9.55 18.97
#